data_AF-A0A852BBV7-F1
#
_entry.id   AF-A0A852BBV7-F1
#
_cell.length_a   1.000
_cell.length_b   1.000
_cell.length_c   1.000
_cell.angle_alpha   90.00
_cell.angle_beta   90.00
_cell.angle_gamma   90.00
#
_symmetry.space_group_name_H-M   'P 1'
#
loop_
_entity.id
_entity.type
_entity.pdbx_description
1 polymer ?
#
loop_
_entity_poly.entity_id
_entity_poly.type
_entity_poly.pdbx_seq_one_letter_code
_entity_poly.pdbx_strand_id
1 'polypeptide(L)'
;EDQKKALGQELSKKRAREAPNYFVAIPITDDQILDRIEDVQELIFSKEPALSRALLPVQTMHLTIIVAHLGTEEVKKAVLALKQSKTKVEDILQGKDLNLTFHGIGEFNNQVLYVKMLEEDQKRLKRIA
;
A
#
# COMPACT_ATOMS: atom_id res chain seq x y z
N GLU A 1 16.63 -51.57 20.96
CA GLU A 1 15.26 -51.50 21.51
C GLU A 1 15.17 -50.25 22.38
N ASP A 2 14.21 -49.36 22.29
CA ASP A 2 13.21 -49.06 21.28
C ASP A 2 12.57 -47.76 21.79
N GLN A 3 12.32 -46.84 20.87
CA GLN A 3 11.19 -45.90 20.90
C GLN A 3 10.87 -45.16 22.22
N LYS A 4 11.16 -43.85 22.22
CA LYS A 4 10.15 -42.86 22.66
C LYS A 4 10.35 -41.50 21.99
N LYS A 5 9.61 -41.33 20.89
CA LYS A 5 8.82 -40.16 20.47
C LYS A 5 9.50 -38.79 20.70
N ALA A 6 10.08 -38.17 19.68
CA ALA A 6 9.34 -37.44 18.64
C ALA A 6 8.17 -36.64 19.22
N LEU A 7 8.45 -35.45 19.75
CA LEU A 7 7.45 -34.40 19.93
C LEU A 7 7.92 -33.18 19.15
N GLY A 8 7.10 -32.80 18.18
CA GLY A 8 7.47 -31.98 17.04
C GLY A 8 7.85 -30.55 17.42
N GLN A 9 9.03 -30.16 16.96
CA GLN A 9 9.29 -28.79 16.54
C GLN A 9 9.10 -28.73 15.02
N GLU A 10 7.86 -28.82 14.55
CA GLU A 10 7.53 -28.20 13.26
C GLU A 10 7.44 -26.69 13.49
N LEU A 11 8.61 -26.07 13.58
CA LEU A 11 8.73 -24.67 13.20
C LEU A 11 8.30 -24.62 11.74
N SER A 12 7.07 -24.15 11.48
CA SER A 12 6.58 -23.89 10.14
C SER A 12 7.65 -23.08 9.42
N LYS A 13 8.37 -23.71 8.48
CA LYS A 13 9.32 -23.01 7.62
C LYS A 13 8.50 -21.94 6.91
N LYS A 14 8.58 -20.69 7.36
CA LYS A 14 8.02 -19.55 6.62
C LYS A 14 8.65 -19.64 5.24
N ARG A 15 7.86 -20.04 4.24
CA ARG A 15 8.30 -19.99 2.83
C ARG A 15 8.90 -18.60 2.62
N ALA A 16 10.09 -18.54 2.02
CA ALA A 16 10.65 -17.27 1.59
C ALA A 16 9.56 -16.57 0.78
N ARG A 17 9.07 -15.43 1.26
CA ARG A 17 8.01 -14.71 0.57
C ARG A 17 8.61 -14.20 -0.72
N GLU A 18 8.08 -14.66 -1.84
CA GLU A 18 8.44 -14.16 -3.16
C GLU A 18 8.22 -12.64 -3.20
N ALA A 19 9.07 -11.93 -3.94
CA ALA A 19 8.98 -10.48 -4.04
C ALA A 19 7.61 -10.09 -4.64
N PRO A 20 6.87 -9.14 -4.04
CA PRO A 20 5.58 -8.73 -4.57
C PRO A 20 5.69 -8.22 -6.02
N ASN A 21 4.72 -8.58 -6.85
CA ASN A 21 4.62 -8.16 -8.26
C ASN A 21 3.27 -7.53 -8.60
N TYR A 22 2.29 -7.57 -7.69
CA TYR A 22 1.01 -6.88 -7.79
C TYR A 22 0.68 -6.17 -6.49
N PHE A 23 -0.17 -5.15 -6.59
CA PHE A 23 -0.74 -4.48 -5.44
C PHE A 23 -2.17 -4.02 -5.71
N VAL A 24 -2.93 -3.79 -4.64
CA VAL A 24 -4.22 -3.09 -4.67
C VAL A 24 -3.97 -1.67 -4.20
N ALA A 25 -4.49 -0.70 -4.95
CA ALA A 25 -4.29 0.71 -4.69
C ALA A 25 -5.58 1.52 -4.68
N ILE A 26 -5.58 2.59 -3.90
CA ILE A 26 -6.55 3.69 -4.00
C ILE A 26 -5.84 4.83 -4.75
N PRO A 27 -6.22 5.14 -6.00
CA PRO A 27 -5.60 6.23 -6.75
C PRO A 27 -5.94 7.59 -6.11
N ILE A 28 -4.99 8.52 -6.15
CA ILE A 28 -5.26 9.91 -5.80
C ILE A 28 -5.91 10.59 -7.00
N THR A 29 -7.14 11.08 -6.83
CA THR A 29 -7.94 11.70 -7.89
C THR A 29 -8.30 13.16 -7.58
N ASP A 30 -7.88 13.67 -6.43
CA ASP A 30 -8.11 15.06 -6.05
C ASP A 30 -6.98 15.93 -6.62
N ASP A 31 -7.34 16.76 -7.61
CA ASP A 31 -6.38 17.62 -8.31
C ASP A 31 -5.66 18.58 -7.35
N GLN A 32 -6.31 19.06 -6.28
CA GLN A 32 -5.64 19.92 -5.31
C GLN A 32 -4.53 19.19 -4.57
N ILE A 33 -4.69 17.88 -4.32
CA ILE A 33 -3.62 17.08 -3.71
C ILE A 33 -2.49 16.88 -4.72
N LEU A 34 -2.82 16.59 -5.99
CA LEU A 34 -1.83 16.36 -7.05
C LEU A 34 -1.01 17.62 -7.33
N ASP A 35 -1.65 18.78 -7.47
CA ASP A 35 -1.00 20.08 -7.67
C ASP A 35 -0.01 20.39 -6.53
N ARG A 36 -0.41 20.11 -5.28
CA ARG A 36 0.45 20.33 -4.10
C ARG A 36 1.63 19.38 -4.04
N ILE A 37 1.47 18.16 -4.55
CA ILE A 37 2.60 17.21 -4.68
C ILE A 37 3.54 17.70 -5.78
N GLU A 38 3.01 18.20 -6.89
CA GLU A 38 3.79 18.78 -7.98
C GLU A 38 4.62 19.98 -7.50
N ASP A 39 4.01 20.94 -6.78
CA ASP A 39 4.69 22.07 -6.13
C ASP A 39 5.91 21.60 -5.30
N VAL A 40 5.75 20.51 -4.53
CA VAL A 40 6.82 19.94 -3.70
C VAL A 40 7.91 19.30 -4.56
N GLN A 41 7.54 18.55 -5.61
CA GLN A 41 8.49 17.93 -6.53
C GLN A 41 9.30 18.97 -7.31
N GLU A 42 8.66 20.04 -7.77
CA GLU A 42 9.32 21.17 -8.43
C GLU A 42 10.32 21.85 -7.49
N LEU A 43 9.94 22.07 -6.23
CA LEU A 43 10.84 22.66 -5.24
C LEU A 43 12.05 21.75 -4.97
N ILE A 44 11.87 20.44 -4.88
CA ILE A 44 12.97 19.47 -4.75
C ILE A 44 13.88 19.56 -5.96
N PHE A 45 13.33 19.52 -7.17
CA PHE A 45 14.09 19.58 -8.42
C PHE A 45 14.88 20.88 -8.56
N SER A 46 14.28 22.02 -8.20
CA SER A 46 14.95 23.33 -8.26
C SER A 46 16.19 23.41 -7.36
N LYS A 47 16.20 22.67 -6.25
CA LYS A 47 17.29 22.64 -5.27
C LYS A 47 18.32 21.56 -5.59
N GLU A 48 17.86 20.41 -6.07
CA GLU A 48 18.71 19.26 -6.38
C GLU A 48 18.22 18.54 -7.66
N PRO A 49 18.64 19.02 -8.85
CA PRO A 49 18.21 18.45 -10.13
C PRO A 49 18.61 16.99 -10.32
N ALA A 50 19.66 16.51 -9.64
CA ALA A 50 20.10 15.12 -9.72
C ALA A 50 19.05 14.12 -9.21
N LEU A 51 18.09 14.57 -8.39
CA LEU A 51 16.99 13.75 -7.86
C LEU A 51 15.83 13.58 -8.83
N SER A 52 15.85 14.19 -10.02
CA SER A 52 14.77 14.06 -11.02
C SER A 52 14.35 12.62 -11.31
N ARG A 53 15.29 11.68 -11.31
CA ARG A 53 15.01 10.24 -11.54
C ARG A 53 14.23 9.55 -10.42
N ALA A 54 14.19 10.16 -9.24
CA ALA A 54 13.45 9.65 -8.08
C ALA A 54 12.02 10.22 -7.99
N LEU A 55 11.70 11.26 -8.78
CA LEU A 55 10.37 11.85 -8.82
C LEU A 55 9.43 10.93 -9.62
N LEU A 56 8.26 10.67 -9.05
CA LEU A 56 7.22 9.88 -9.68
C LEU A 56 6.25 10.82 -10.41
N PRO A 57 5.75 10.48 -11.61
CA PRO A 57 4.69 11.25 -12.25
C PRO A 57 3.48 11.36 -11.31
N VAL A 58 2.98 12.57 -11.08
CA VAL A 58 1.92 12.81 -10.08
C VAL A 58 0.64 12.03 -10.39
N GLN A 59 0.39 11.71 -11.67
CA GLN A 59 -0.76 10.90 -12.10
C GLN A 59 -0.67 9.43 -11.66
N THR A 60 0.49 8.98 -11.17
CA THR A 60 0.69 7.63 -10.63
C THR A 60 0.56 7.58 -9.11
N MET A 61 0.28 8.70 -8.43
CA MET A 61 0.17 8.75 -6.98
C MET A 61 -1.00 7.91 -6.48
N HIS A 62 -0.74 7.06 -5.49
CA HIS A 62 -1.72 6.15 -4.93
C HIS A 62 -1.38 5.76 -3.49
N LEU A 63 -2.38 5.28 -2.77
CA LEU A 63 -2.19 4.53 -1.54
C LEU A 63 -2.09 3.04 -1.88
N THR A 64 -0.97 2.42 -1.53
CA THR A 64 -0.83 0.96 -1.59
C THR A 64 -1.46 0.32 -0.36
N ILE A 65 -2.47 -0.51 -0.59
CA ILE A 65 -3.28 -1.10 0.49
C ILE A 65 -2.93 -2.57 0.72
N ILE A 66 -2.69 -3.33 -0.36
CA ILE A 66 -2.30 -4.74 -0.30
C ILE A 66 -1.15 -4.95 -1.29
N VAL A 67 -0.13 -5.71 -0.89
CA VAL A 67 0.93 -6.20 -1.78
C VAL A 67 0.86 -7.71 -1.88
N ALA A 68 1.05 -8.27 -3.07
CA ALA A 68 0.98 -9.69 -3.33
C ALA A 68 2.00 -10.15 -4.38
N HIS A 69 2.42 -11.40 -4.27
CA HIS A 69 3.00 -12.13 -5.39
C HIS A 69 1.90 -12.99 -6.01
N LEU A 70 1.61 -12.79 -7.29
CA LEU A 70 0.61 -13.56 -8.04
C LEU A 70 1.23 -14.18 -9.27
N GLY A 71 1.04 -15.49 -9.43
CA GLY A 71 1.27 -16.18 -10.71
C GLY A 71 0.19 -15.85 -11.74
N THR A 72 0.46 -16.14 -13.01
CA THR A 72 -0.44 -15.81 -14.14
C THR A 72 -1.90 -16.27 -13.94
N GLU A 73 -2.10 -17.49 -13.44
CA GLU A 73 -3.45 -18.02 -13.19
C GLU A 73 -4.11 -17.44 -11.94
N GLU A 74 -3.33 -16.91 -11.00
CA GLU A 74 -3.82 -16.35 -9.74
C GLU A 74 -4.38 -14.94 -9.91
N VAL A 75 -3.97 -14.21 -10.96
CA VAL A 75 -4.47 -12.86 -11.25
C VAL A 75 -6.00 -12.85 -11.38
N LYS A 76 -6.57 -13.82 -12.11
CA LYS A 76 -8.04 -13.94 -12.28
C LYS A 76 -8.73 -14.15 -10.94
N LYS A 77 -8.15 -14.98 -10.06
CA LYS A 77 -8.68 -15.23 -8.72
C LYS A 77 -8.58 -13.98 -7.83
N ALA A 78 -7.48 -13.24 -7.91
CA ALA A 78 -7.30 -11.99 -7.17
C ALA A 78 -8.32 -10.92 -7.60
N VAL A 79 -8.59 -10.79 -8.90
CA VAL A 79 -9.64 -9.90 -9.41
C VAL A 79 -11.02 -10.27 -8.86
N LEU A 80 -11.36 -11.57 -8.82
CA LEU A 80 -12.61 -12.03 -8.21
C LEU A 80 -12.67 -11.74 -6.72
N ALA A 81 -11.58 -11.97 -5.99
CA ALA A 81 -11.49 -11.68 -4.56
C ALA A 81 -11.67 -10.19 -4.26
N LEU A 82 -11.07 -9.31 -5.07
CA LEU A 82 -11.22 -7.86 -4.94
C LEU A 82 -12.65 -7.40 -5.26
N LYS A 83 -13.32 -8.02 -6.25
CA LYS A 83 -14.75 -7.73 -6.51
C LYS A 83 -15.63 -8.16 -5.35
N GLN A 84 -15.36 -9.32 -4.75
CA GLN A 84 -16.11 -9.85 -3.62
C GLN A 84 -15.85 -9.08 -2.32
N SER A 85 -14.70 -8.42 -2.17
CA SER A 85 -14.43 -7.62 -0.97
C SER A 85 -15.29 -6.36 -0.89
N LYS A 86 -15.86 -5.89 -2.02
CA LYS A 86 -16.71 -4.69 -2.09
C LYS A 86 -17.77 -4.66 -0.99
N THR A 87 -18.56 -5.71 -0.83
CA THR A 87 -19.63 -5.76 0.18
C THR A 87 -19.09 -5.59 1.61
N LYS A 88 -17.93 -6.18 1.91
CA LYS A 88 -17.30 -6.00 3.23
C LYS A 88 -16.86 -4.56 3.46
N VAL A 89 -16.31 -3.91 2.44
CA VAL A 89 -15.92 -2.49 2.52
C VAL A 89 -17.15 -1.61 2.74
N GLU A 90 -18.24 -1.87 2.00
CA GLU A 90 -19.52 -1.16 2.16
C GLU A 90 -20.10 -1.34 3.57
N ASP A 91 -20.05 -2.56 4.13
CA ASP A 91 -20.49 -2.86 5.50
C ASP A 91 -19.66 -2.11 6.56
N ILE A 92 -18.35 -2.00 6.36
CA ILE A 92 -17.44 -1.26 7.26
C ILE A 92 -17.73 0.25 7.20
N LEU A 93 -18.00 0.76 6.00
CA LEU A 93 -18.26 2.18 5.77
C LEU A 93 -19.67 2.60 6.18
N GLN A 94 -20.64 1.67 6.21
CA GLN A 94 -22.03 1.92 6.60
C GLN A 94 -22.65 3.09 5.83
N GLY A 95 -22.37 3.18 4.52
CA GLY A 95 -22.84 4.25 3.65
C GLY A 95 -22.16 5.61 3.84
N LYS A 96 -21.09 5.71 4.64
CA LYS A 96 -20.29 6.93 4.81
C LYS A 96 -19.09 6.95 3.90
N ASP A 97 -18.75 8.12 3.37
CA ASP A 97 -17.55 8.30 2.55
C ASP A 97 -16.26 8.11 3.37
N LEU A 98 -15.26 7.48 2.75
CA LEU A 98 -13.91 7.38 3.29
C LEU A 98 -13.12 8.66 2.97
N ASN A 99 -13.23 9.65 3.85
CA ASN A 99 -12.42 10.86 3.77
C ASN A 99 -11.06 10.60 4.43
N LEU A 100 -9.98 10.91 3.71
CA LEU A 100 -8.60 10.74 4.17
C LEU A 100 -7.88 12.09 4.02
N THR A 101 -7.23 12.52 5.09
CA THR A 101 -6.51 13.79 5.16
C THR A 101 -5.01 13.54 5.14
N PHE A 102 -4.32 14.26 4.26
CA PHE A 102 -2.88 14.15 4.07
C PHE A 102 -2.18 15.41 4.56
N HIS A 103 -1.17 15.23 5.41
CA HIS A 103 -0.43 16.34 5.99
C HIS A 103 0.97 15.92 6.42
N GLY A 104 1.97 16.70 6.00
CA GLY A 104 3.37 16.50 6.33
C GLY A 104 4.07 15.44 5.47
N ILE A 105 5.39 15.39 5.59
CA ILE A 105 6.27 14.50 4.82
C ILE A 105 6.88 13.47 5.76
N GLY A 106 6.95 12.22 5.31
CA GLY A 106 7.65 11.12 5.96
C GLY A 106 8.67 10.49 5.03
N GLU A 107 9.53 9.64 5.60
CA GLU A 107 10.49 8.86 4.85
C GLU A 107 10.54 7.41 5.34
N PHE A 108 10.91 6.50 4.44
CA PHE A 108 11.33 5.15 4.78
C PHE A 108 12.82 5.00 4.48
N ASN A 109 13.61 4.71 5.52
CA ASN A 109 15.05 4.43 5.44
C ASN A 109 15.85 5.45 4.60
N ASN A 110 15.42 6.72 4.59
CA ASN A 110 16.01 7.79 3.78
C ASN A 110 16.06 7.50 2.26
N GLN A 111 15.20 6.59 1.79
CA GLN A 111 15.17 6.14 0.39
C GLN A 111 13.86 6.46 -0.32
N VAL A 112 12.76 6.53 0.43
CA VAL A 112 11.42 6.80 -0.11
C VAL A 112 10.79 7.93 0.68
N LEU A 113 10.44 9.01 0.00
CA LEU A 113 9.61 10.08 0.56
C LEU A 113 8.14 9.79 0.29
N TYR A 114 7.29 10.11 1.25
CA TYR A 114 5.84 9.99 1.11
C TYR A 114 5.11 11.09 1.88
N VAL A 115 3.87 11.39 1.46
CA VAL A 115 2.98 12.28 2.20
C VAL A 115 2.31 11.50 3.32
N LYS A 116 2.37 12.01 4.55
CA LYS A 116 1.76 11.38 5.72
C LYS A 116 0.25 11.55 5.69
N MET A 117 -0.45 10.55 6.23
CA MET A 117 -1.89 10.58 6.51
C MET A 117 -2.11 10.83 8.01
N LEU A 118 -3.18 11.54 8.38
CA LEU A 118 -3.55 11.71 9.78
C LEU A 118 -3.75 10.36 10.49
N GLU A 119 -3.42 10.30 11.78
CA GLU A 119 -3.38 9.03 12.51
C GLU A 119 -4.77 8.38 12.64
N GLU A 120 -5.80 9.20 12.83
CA GLU A 120 -7.21 8.80 12.84
C GLU A 120 -7.65 8.17 11.51
N ASP A 121 -7.20 8.74 10.39
CA ASP A 121 -7.52 8.26 9.05
C ASP A 121 -6.77 6.95 8.75
N GLN A 122 -5.54 6.81 9.23
CA GLN A 122 -4.82 5.54 9.18
C GLN A 122 -5.54 4.44 9.98
N LYS A 123 -6.04 4.75 11.18
CA LYS A 123 -6.83 3.81 11.99
C LYS A 123 -8.12 3.41 11.27
N ARG A 124 -8.77 4.35 10.58
CA ARG A 124 -9.97 4.09 9.78
C ARG A 124 -9.67 3.21 8.58
N LEU A 125 -8.60 3.50 7.83
CA LEU A 125 -8.17 2.72 6.67
C LEU A 125 -7.81 1.27 7.03
N LYS A 126 -7.13 1.07 8.17
CA LYS A 126 -6.78 -0.27 8.70
C LYS A 126 -7.96 -1.18 9.00
N ARG A 127 -9.18 -0.63 9.14
CA ARG A 127 -10.39 -1.44 9.32
C ARG A 127 -10.87 -2.04 8.00
N ILE A 128 -10.49 -1.43 6.88
CA ILE A 128 -10.89 -1.81 5.53
C ILE A 128 -9.91 -2.83 4.95
N ALA A 129 -8.61 -2.65 5.22
CA ALA A 129 -7.55 -3.51 4.70
C ALA A 129 -6.28 -3.47 5.54
#